data_AF-A0A5A7MLN6-F1
#
_entry.id   AF-A0A5A7MLN6-F1
#
_cell.length_a   1.000
_cell.length_b   1.000
_cell.length_c   1.000
_cell.angle_alpha   90.00
_cell.angle_beta   90.00
_cell.angle_gamma   90.00
#
_symmetry.space_group_name_H-M   'P 1'
#
loop_
_entity.id
_entity.type
_entity.pdbx_description
1 polymer ?
#
loop_
_entity_poly.entity_id
_entity_poly.type
_entity_poly.pdbx_seq_one_letter_code
_entity_poly.pdbx_strand_id
1 'polypeptide(L)'
;MANDNVNFGFEPSPDDEQATMREILSHLAPKKEDDVRMVAAALKTHGSKLEEVFLEWATPYGRYKAKGLWAKVRPDPDAMTEVIERQIVALAKKSRFKAISAAIVEAAPSPNWRVKYVLPVTGIAAIYGASASGKSFVGLELATAIAEGSPFFGYATKPAAVLYVVLEGEGGIRGRVLAWQRYKARTMPEGMRFLLQPFRLNDPQDVAELAAMCPPGCVVFIDTLNRSAPGMDENSSKDMSAVIEGAKMLQRLISGLVVLVAHTGKDGSKGLRGHSSLFAALDAAVLIERNGDARSWKVDKAKDGRDGETHYFRLNVVEVGMDEDGDVMTSCVVVPDAAPESPGGKPLNAIQNLAMEAFREACRINRSVDDAGNFLGINREAWRAVFYRMHVGAPSDEARRKAFERVRKELEQRGELVEANNVYRLGGLAGRIAEACMAKVIQTGGQLDGHQTEPDVSGVATIRTDRTPPI
;
A
#
# COMPACT_ATOMS: atom_id res chain seq x y z
N MET A 1 -52.84 21.83 -43.55
CA MET A 1 -52.93 22.85 -42.48
C MET A 1 -51.61 22.82 -41.73
N ALA A 2 -51.06 24.00 -41.45
CA ALA A 2 -49.68 24.24 -41.11
C ALA A 2 -49.26 23.66 -39.76
N ASN A 3 -47.98 23.29 -39.65
CA ASN A 3 -47.29 23.05 -38.39
C ASN A 3 -47.17 24.40 -37.67
N ASP A 4 -47.96 24.58 -36.61
CA ASP A 4 -47.78 25.68 -35.67
C ASP A 4 -46.57 25.37 -34.79
N ASN A 5 -45.47 26.07 -35.08
CA ASN A 5 -44.31 26.20 -34.19
C ASN A 5 -44.78 26.82 -32.88
N VAL A 6 -44.71 26.05 -31.80
CA VAL A 6 -44.92 26.55 -30.43
C VAL A 6 -43.70 27.40 -30.04
N ASN A 7 -43.85 28.72 -30.12
CA ASN A 7 -42.85 29.71 -29.68
C ASN A 7 -42.93 29.86 -28.16
N PHE A 8 -41.97 29.26 -27.43
CA PHE A 8 -41.84 29.34 -25.97
C PHE A 8 -41.16 30.65 -25.52
N GLY A 9 -41.66 31.82 -25.92
CA GLY A 9 -41.59 33.11 -25.18
C GLY A 9 -40.27 33.61 -24.56
N PHE A 10 -39.12 33.00 -24.84
CA PHE A 10 -37.79 33.39 -24.38
C PHE A 10 -36.92 33.57 -25.64
N GLU A 11 -37.23 34.60 -26.43
CA GLU A 11 -36.19 35.14 -27.28
C GLU A 11 -35.17 35.81 -26.34
N PRO A 12 -33.90 35.38 -26.35
CA PRO A 12 -32.87 36.01 -25.53
C PRO A 12 -32.88 37.50 -25.81
N SER A 13 -32.78 38.32 -24.76
CA SER A 13 -32.76 39.76 -24.96
C SER A 13 -31.55 40.13 -25.86
N PRO A 14 -31.61 41.24 -26.61
CA PRO A 14 -30.46 41.68 -27.42
C PRO A 14 -29.16 41.77 -26.61
N ASP A 15 -29.26 42.09 -25.31
CA ASP A 15 -28.14 42.15 -24.38
C ASP A 15 -27.60 40.75 -24.01
N ASP A 16 -28.48 39.76 -23.85
CA ASP A 16 -28.09 38.36 -23.60
C ASP A 16 -27.41 37.73 -24.82
N GLU A 17 -27.90 38.03 -26.02
CA GLU A 17 -27.25 37.59 -27.26
C GLU A 17 -25.87 38.22 -27.44
N GLN A 18 -25.73 39.52 -27.17
CA GLN A 18 -24.42 40.19 -27.20
C GLN A 18 -23.45 39.62 -26.16
N ALA A 19 -23.92 39.39 -24.92
CA ALA A 19 -23.12 38.79 -23.86
C ALA A 19 -22.64 37.38 -24.23
N THR A 20 -23.55 36.55 -24.75
CA THR A 20 -23.24 35.21 -25.25
C THR A 20 -22.19 35.27 -26.35
N MET A 21 -22.35 36.16 -27.34
CA MET A 21 -21.36 36.30 -28.42
C MET A 21 -20.01 36.81 -27.94
N ARG A 22 -19.97 37.73 -26.98
CA ARG A 22 -18.69 38.17 -26.36
C ARG A 22 -17.96 36.99 -25.71
N GLU A 23 -18.67 36.12 -24.99
CA GLU A 23 -18.09 34.91 -24.41
C GLU A 23 -17.53 33.97 -25.48
N ILE A 24 -18.31 33.71 -26.54
CA ILE A 24 -17.90 32.86 -27.68
C ILE A 24 -16.61 33.37 -28.32
N LEU A 25 -16.57 34.67 -28.64
CA LEU A 25 -15.44 35.28 -29.32
C LEU A 25 -14.21 35.40 -28.42
N SER A 26 -14.37 35.51 -27.10
CA SER A 26 -13.25 35.60 -26.14
C SER A 26 -12.28 34.42 -26.21
N HIS A 27 -12.74 33.27 -26.71
CA HIS A 27 -11.96 32.05 -26.87
C HIS A 27 -11.35 31.90 -28.27
N LEU A 28 -11.65 32.79 -29.20
CA LEU A 28 -11.15 32.76 -30.57
C LEU A 28 -10.02 33.77 -30.76
N ALA A 29 -8.87 33.29 -31.21
CA ALA A 29 -7.74 34.13 -31.62
C ALA A 29 -7.50 33.98 -33.14
N PRO A 30 -7.75 35.03 -33.94
CA PRO A 30 -7.59 34.96 -35.39
C PRO A 30 -6.11 34.89 -35.78
N LYS A 31 -5.76 34.00 -36.71
CA LYS A 31 -4.39 33.82 -37.21
C LYS A 31 -4.17 34.52 -38.55
N LYS A 32 -5.19 34.55 -39.41
CA LYS A 32 -5.20 35.21 -40.73
C LYS A 32 -6.43 36.10 -40.90
N GLU A 33 -6.41 36.99 -41.91
CA GLU A 33 -7.50 37.93 -42.20
C GLU A 33 -8.83 37.23 -42.46
N ASP A 34 -8.79 36.06 -43.13
CA ASP A 34 -9.96 35.22 -43.36
C ASP A 34 -10.67 34.81 -42.06
N ASP A 35 -9.94 34.61 -40.95
CA ASP A 35 -10.55 34.23 -39.68
C ASP A 35 -11.41 35.36 -39.12
N VAL A 36 -10.95 36.61 -39.26
CA VAL A 36 -11.71 37.80 -38.87
C VAL A 36 -12.89 38.01 -39.83
N ARG A 37 -12.70 37.69 -41.11
CA ARG A 37 -13.75 37.76 -42.13
C ARG A 37 -14.86 36.75 -41.89
N MET A 38 -14.50 35.52 -41.51
CA MET A 38 -15.41 34.44 -41.12
C MET A 38 -16.23 34.86 -39.90
N VAL A 39 -15.59 35.38 -38.84
CA VAL A 39 -16.30 35.87 -37.65
C VAL A 39 -17.23 37.04 -38.00
N ALA A 40 -16.81 37.97 -38.87
CA ALA A 40 -17.68 39.05 -39.34
C ALA A 40 -18.90 38.52 -40.11
N ALA A 41 -18.71 37.54 -40.99
CA ALA A 41 -19.79 36.93 -41.77
C ALA A 41 -20.79 36.20 -40.88
N ALA A 42 -20.25 35.48 -39.89
CA ALA A 42 -20.99 34.72 -38.89
C ALA A 42 -21.88 35.65 -38.05
N LEU A 43 -21.32 36.65 -37.38
CA LEU A 43 -22.08 37.57 -36.51
C LEU A 43 -23.12 38.40 -37.28
N LYS A 44 -22.84 38.72 -38.54
CA LYS A 44 -23.75 39.51 -39.39
C LYS A 44 -25.03 38.76 -39.77
N THR A 45 -25.09 37.44 -39.57
CA THR A 45 -26.34 36.66 -39.69
C THR A 45 -27.40 37.09 -38.68
N HIS A 46 -26.98 37.62 -37.52
CA HIS A 46 -27.85 38.20 -36.50
C HIS A 46 -28.07 39.71 -36.70
N GLY A 47 -27.65 40.28 -37.83
CA GLY A 47 -27.84 41.70 -38.17
C GLY A 47 -26.79 42.65 -37.58
N SER A 48 -27.06 43.96 -37.63
CA SER A 48 -26.11 45.02 -37.22
C SER A 48 -25.92 45.13 -35.70
N LYS A 49 -26.77 44.48 -34.90
CA LYS A 49 -26.74 44.54 -33.43
C LYS A 49 -25.46 43.94 -32.81
N LEU A 50 -24.70 43.15 -33.56
CA LEU A 50 -23.43 42.57 -33.12
C LEU A 50 -22.20 43.29 -33.72
N GLU A 51 -22.39 44.39 -34.43
CA GLU A 51 -21.28 45.18 -35.00
C GLU A 51 -20.31 45.65 -33.91
N GLU A 52 -20.85 46.15 -32.80
CA GLU A 52 -20.04 46.60 -31.66
C GLU A 52 -19.23 45.45 -31.06
N VAL A 53 -19.85 44.30 -30.81
CA VAL A 53 -19.19 43.08 -30.31
C VAL A 53 -18.07 42.62 -31.25
N PHE A 54 -18.31 42.65 -32.57
CA PHE A 54 -17.29 42.34 -33.57
C PHE A 54 -16.13 43.33 -33.54
N LEU A 55 -16.41 44.63 -33.49
CA LEU A 55 -15.39 45.67 -33.46
C LEU A 55 -14.56 45.61 -32.17
N GLU A 56 -15.19 45.42 -31.02
CA GLU A 56 -14.53 45.19 -29.73
C GLU A 56 -13.55 44.02 -29.81
N TRP A 57 -13.99 42.87 -30.33
CA TRP A 57 -13.16 41.68 -30.46
C TRP A 57 -12.04 41.84 -31.50
N ALA A 58 -12.33 42.45 -32.65
CA ALA A 58 -11.37 42.55 -33.76
C ALA A 58 -10.29 43.63 -33.54
N THR A 59 -10.59 44.68 -32.78
CA THR A 59 -9.71 45.85 -32.58
C THR A 59 -8.36 45.51 -31.94
N PRO A 60 -8.27 44.70 -30.86
CA PRO A 60 -7.00 44.27 -30.27
C PRO A 60 -6.04 43.60 -31.25
N TYR A 61 -6.55 43.02 -32.34
CA TYR A 61 -5.73 42.34 -33.32
C TYR A 61 -5.04 43.27 -34.31
N GLY A 62 -5.36 44.58 -34.33
CA GLY A 62 -4.59 45.72 -34.87
C GLY A 62 -4.17 45.73 -36.35
N ARG A 63 -4.07 44.56 -36.99
CA ARG A 63 -3.58 44.31 -38.35
C ARG A 63 -4.70 44.26 -39.38
N TYR A 64 -5.95 44.24 -38.93
CA TYR A 64 -7.12 44.05 -39.78
C TYR A 64 -8.00 45.29 -39.76
N LYS A 65 -8.43 45.75 -40.94
CA LYS A 65 -9.34 46.90 -41.07
C LYS A 65 -10.77 46.50 -40.66
N ALA A 66 -11.01 46.25 -39.38
CA ALA A 66 -12.24 45.65 -38.84
C ALA A 66 -13.52 46.34 -39.33
N LYS A 67 -13.62 47.68 -39.20
CA LYS A 67 -14.78 48.45 -39.70
C LYS A 67 -14.98 48.32 -41.22
N GLY A 68 -13.89 48.28 -41.97
CA GLY A 68 -13.94 48.08 -43.43
C GLY A 68 -14.31 46.65 -43.82
N LEU A 69 -13.92 45.65 -43.03
CA LEU A 69 -14.31 44.25 -43.22
C LEU A 69 -15.80 44.06 -42.93
N TRP A 70 -16.28 44.55 -41.79
CA TRP A 70 -17.70 44.47 -41.43
C TRP A 70 -18.61 45.04 -42.52
N ALA A 71 -18.26 46.20 -43.08
CA ALA A 71 -19.03 46.83 -44.16
C ALA A 71 -19.09 45.98 -45.44
N LYS A 72 -18.01 45.26 -45.79
CA LYS A 72 -17.88 44.53 -47.06
C LYS A 72 -18.35 43.08 -47.02
N VAL A 73 -18.32 42.47 -45.85
CA VAL A 73 -18.63 41.04 -45.67
C VAL A 73 -20.14 40.81 -45.74
N ARG A 74 -20.56 39.72 -46.38
CA ARG A 74 -21.96 39.29 -46.43
C ARG A 74 -22.24 38.33 -45.26
N PRO A 75 -23.48 38.31 -44.72
CA PRO A 75 -23.85 37.33 -43.70
C PRO A 75 -23.75 35.91 -44.27
N ASP A 76 -23.20 34.99 -43.47
CA ASP A 76 -23.00 33.60 -43.85
C ASP A 76 -23.36 32.67 -42.66
N PRO A 77 -24.48 31.93 -42.75
CA PRO A 77 -24.88 30.97 -41.71
C PRO A 77 -23.88 29.83 -41.50
N ASP A 78 -23.16 29.40 -42.54
CA ASP A 78 -22.20 28.30 -42.42
C ASP A 78 -20.95 28.73 -41.64
N ALA A 79 -20.61 30.03 -41.70
CA ALA A 79 -19.55 30.62 -40.91
C ALA A 79 -19.85 30.60 -39.39
N MET A 80 -21.13 30.65 -38.97
CA MET A 80 -21.49 30.50 -37.55
C MET A 80 -21.18 29.10 -37.04
N THR A 81 -21.46 28.07 -37.84
CA THR A 81 -21.10 26.68 -37.53
C THR A 81 -19.59 26.56 -37.32
N GLU A 82 -18.78 27.15 -38.21
CA GLU A 82 -17.31 27.13 -38.08
C GLU A 82 -16.81 27.90 -36.85
N VAL A 83 -17.43 29.04 -36.50
CA VAL A 83 -17.13 29.80 -35.28
C VAL A 83 -17.39 28.98 -34.02
N ILE A 84 -18.53 28.28 -33.97
CA ILE A 84 -18.91 27.41 -32.85
C ILE A 84 -17.95 26.22 -32.74
N GLU A 85 -17.64 25.55 -33.85
CA GLU A 85 -16.68 24.44 -33.88
C GLU A 85 -15.29 24.85 -33.39
N ARG A 86 -14.79 26.00 -33.85
CA ARG A 86 -13.51 26.54 -33.41
C ARG A 86 -13.53 26.93 -31.94
N GLN A 87 -14.66 27.44 -31.43
CA GLN A 87 -14.82 27.73 -30.01
C GLN A 87 -14.78 26.44 -29.17
N ILE A 88 -15.47 25.37 -29.59
CA ILE A 88 -15.43 24.06 -28.92
C ILE A 88 -13.98 23.54 -28.87
N VAL A 89 -13.23 23.63 -29.97
CA VAL A 89 -11.81 23.24 -30.03
C VAL A 89 -10.93 24.13 -29.14
N ALA A 90 -11.22 25.44 -29.05
CA ALA A 90 -10.48 26.37 -28.19
C ALA A 90 -10.78 26.17 -26.70
N LEU A 91 -12.04 25.89 -26.34
CA LEU A 91 -12.46 25.54 -24.98
C LEU A 91 -11.84 24.23 -24.52
N ALA A 92 -11.73 23.24 -25.42
CA ALA A 92 -11.00 22.00 -25.17
C ALA A 92 -9.48 22.23 -24.96
N LYS A 93 -8.96 23.41 -25.30
CA LYS A 93 -7.57 23.83 -25.11
C LYS A 93 -7.30 24.59 -23.81
N LYS A 94 -8.29 24.83 -22.94
CA LYS A 94 -8.02 25.33 -21.58
C LYS A 94 -6.99 24.41 -20.93
N SER A 95 -5.90 25.00 -20.42
CA SER A 95 -4.76 24.28 -19.83
C SER A 95 -5.24 23.12 -18.97
N ARG A 96 -4.88 21.89 -19.37
CA ARG A 96 -5.11 20.67 -18.59
C ARG A 96 -4.61 20.79 -17.15
N PHE A 97 -3.65 21.68 -16.93
CA PHE A 97 -3.01 21.91 -15.64
C PHE A 97 -3.58 23.17 -15.00
N LYS A 98 -4.14 23.00 -13.80
CA LYS A 98 -4.47 24.11 -12.89
C LYS A 98 -3.40 24.14 -11.81
N ALA A 99 -2.54 25.15 -11.83
CA ALA A 99 -1.64 25.42 -10.71
C ALA A 99 -2.49 25.86 -9.51
N ILE A 100 -2.25 25.25 -8.34
CA ILE A 100 -2.87 25.64 -7.08
C ILE A 100 -1.82 26.33 -6.20
N SER A 101 -2.25 27.27 -5.35
CA SER A 101 -1.34 27.97 -4.43
C SER A 101 -0.95 27.08 -3.25
N ALA A 102 0.16 27.41 -2.59
CA ALA A 102 0.58 26.74 -1.35
C ALA A 102 -0.53 26.76 -0.28
N ALA A 103 -1.28 27.87 -0.17
CA ALA A 103 -2.41 27.98 0.75
C ALA A 103 -3.54 26.96 0.48
N ILE A 104 -3.80 26.62 -0.80
CA ILE A 104 -4.77 25.56 -1.16
C ILE A 104 -4.21 24.17 -0.79
N VAL A 105 -2.90 23.97 -0.91
CA VAL A 105 -2.23 22.72 -0.50
C VAL A 105 -2.23 22.57 1.01
N GLU A 106 -1.99 23.65 1.76
CA GLU A 106 -2.03 23.67 3.24
C GLU A 106 -3.43 23.43 3.80
N ALA A 107 -4.46 23.92 3.10
CA ALA A 107 -5.86 23.68 3.44
C ALA A 107 -6.36 22.29 2.99
N ALA A 108 -5.54 21.51 2.27
CA ALA A 108 -5.92 20.17 1.85
C ALA A 108 -6.04 19.24 3.08
N PRO A 109 -7.05 18.36 3.12
CA PRO A 109 -7.22 17.45 4.24
C PRO A 109 -5.98 16.55 4.40
N SER A 110 -5.64 16.23 5.66
CA SER A 110 -4.52 15.35 6.03
C SER A 110 -4.55 14.01 5.28
N PRO A 111 -3.41 13.29 5.18
CA PRO A 111 -3.30 12.06 4.41
C PRO A 111 -4.48 11.12 4.66
N ASN A 112 -5.25 10.89 3.60
CA ASN A 112 -6.46 10.10 3.68
C ASN A 112 -6.08 8.63 3.55
N TRP A 113 -6.18 7.89 4.65
CA TRP A 113 -5.93 6.45 4.70
C TRP A 113 -7.17 5.65 4.33
N ARG A 114 -7.01 4.68 3.41
CA ARG A 114 -7.99 3.61 3.16
C ARG A 114 -7.97 2.60 4.30
N VAL A 115 -6.76 2.19 4.69
CA VAL A 115 -6.49 1.40 5.90
C VAL A 115 -5.44 2.17 6.66
N LYS A 116 -5.75 2.58 7.88
CA LYS A 116 -4.93 3.49 8.68
C LYS A 116 -3.49 2.97 8.77
N TYR A 117 -2.52 3.78 8.37
CA TYR A 117 -1.08 3.45 8.32
C TYR A 117 -0.65 2.35 7.34
N VAL A 118 -1.58 1.76 6.57
CA VAL A 118 -1.26 0.65 5.63
C VAL A 118 -1.46 1.06 4.17
N LEU A 119 -2.65 1.58 3.83
CA LEU A 119 -3.01 1.93 2.45
C LEU A 119 -3.59 3.34 2.34
N PRO A 120 -3.20 4.16 1.36
CA PRO A 120 -3.84 5.44 1.08
C PRO A 120 -5.21 5.26 0.42
N VAL A 121 -6.07 6.29 0.46
CA VAL A 121 -7.38 6.29 -0.23
C VAL A 121 -7.24 6.23 -1.74
N THR A 122 -6.21 6.87 -2.29
CA THR A 122 -5.89 6.89 -3.72
C THR A 122 -4.42 6.63 -3.96
N GLY A 123 -4.08 5.94 -5.04
CA GLY A 123 -2.69 5.71 -5.43
C GLY A 123 -2.45 4.32 -5.99
N ILE A 124 -1.19 3.91 -5.99
CA ILE A 124 -0.79 2.55 -6.36
C ILE A 124 -0.10 1.90 -5.17
N ALA A 125 -0.55 0.72 -4.78
CA ALA A 125 0.05 -0.08 -3.74
C ALA A 125 0.43 -1.47 -4.24
N ALA A 126 1.27 -2.18 -3.50
CA ALA A 126 1.55 -3.59 -3.75
C ALA A 126 1.48 -4.43 -2.49
N ILE A 127 1.02 -5.67 -2.65
CA ILE A 127 1.20 -6.77 -1.69
C ILE A 127 2.18 -7.74 -2.33
N TYR A 128 3.32 -7.96 -1.69
CA TYR A 128 4.38 -8.75 -2.32
C TYR A 128 5.10 -9.67 -1.34
N GLY A 129 5.77 -10.70 -1.87
CA GLY A 129 6.29 -11.80 -1.06
C GLY A 129 6.62 -13.04 -1.90
N ALA A 130 7.37 -13.96 -1.31
CA ALA A 130 7.74 -15.22 -1.96
C ALA A 130 6.51 -16.03 -2.42
N SER A 131 6.71 -16.98 -3.35
CA SER A 131 5.65 -17.91 -3.72
C SER A 131 5.15 -18.67 -2.48
N ALA A 132 3.85 -18.97 -2.42
CA ALA A 132 3.20 -19.65 -1.28
C ALA A 132 3.37 -18.97 0.10
N SER A 133 3.70 -17.67 0.16
CA SER A 133 3.78 -16.91 1.41
C SER A 133 2.41 -16.52 1.99
N GLY A 134 1.34 -16.58 1.17
CA GLY A 134 -0.02 -16.25 1.60
C GLY A 134 -0.57 -14.92 1.07
N LYS A 135 0.12 -14.27 0.12
CA LYS A 135 -0.28 -12.96 -0.45
C LYS A 135 -1.75 -12.87 -0.85
N SER A 136 -2.26 -13.80 -1.67
CA SER A 136 -3.66 -13.78 -2.12
C SER A 136 -4.66 -13.96 -0.98
N PHE A 137 -4.28 -14.67 0.09
CA PHE A 137 -5.13 -14.80 1.28
C PHE A 137 -5.16 -13.49 2.09
N VAL A 138 -4.00 -12.84 2.28
CA VAL A 138 -3.93 -11.53 2.93
C VAL A 138 -4.61 -10.45 2.09
N GLY A 139 -4.43 -10.49 0.77
CA GLY A 139 -5.09 -9.61 -0.18
C GLY A 139 -6.61 -9.75 -0.11
N LEU A 140 -7.13 -10.97 -0.03
CA LEU A 140 -8.57 -11.22 0.14
C LEU A 140 -9.09 -10.72 1.50
N GLU A 141 -8.37 -10.97 2.60
CA GLU A 141 -8.78 -10.47 3.93
C GLU A 141 -8.76 -8.92 3.99
N LEU A 142 -7.75 -8.29 3.36
CA LEU A 142 -7.67 -6.84 3.26
C LEU A 142 -8.78 -6.26 2.38
N ALA A 143 -9.06 -6.89 1.24
CA ALA A 143 -10.13 -6.53 0.33
C ALA A 143 -11.51 -6.61 0.99
N THR A 144 -11.77 -7.68 1.73
CA THR A 144 -13.04 -7.84 2.47
C THR A 144 -13.17 -6.84 3.61
N ALA A 145 -12.09 -6.59 4.36
CA ALA A 145 -12.08 -5.54 5.38
C ALA A 145 -12.36 -4.15 4.80
N ILE A 146 -11.86 -3.86 3.61
CA ILE A 146 -12.19 -2.62 2.88
C ILE A 146 -13.64 -2.60 2.40
N ALA A 147 -14.16 -3.72 1.89
CA ALA A 147 -15.52 -3.76 1.36
C ALA A 147 -16.58 -3.47 2.43
N GLU A 148 -16.33 -3.85 3.69
CA GLU A 148 -17.28 -3.67 4.80
C GLU A 148 -16.87 -2.65 5.86
N GLY A 149 -15.65 -2.11 5.77
CA GLY A 149 -15.11 -1.16 6.75
C GLY A 149 -14.72 -1.80 8.09
N SER A 150 -14.52 -3.13 8.15
CA SER A 150 -14.04 -3.79 9.36
C SER A 150 -12.57 -3.49 9.62
N PRO A 151 -12.10 -3.57 10.88
CA PRO A 151 -10.68 -3.45 11.18
C PRO A 151 -9.86 -4.54 10.48
N PHE A 152 -8.70 -4.16 9.92
CA PHE A 152 -7.70 -5.09 9.39
C PHE A 152 -6.56 -5.19 10.39
N PHE A 153 -6.40 -6.33 11.10
CA PHE A 153 -5.37 -6.49 12.14
C PHE A 153 -5.35 -5.32 13.16
N GLY A 154 -6.53 -4.85 13.56
CA GLY A 154 -6.69 -3.72 14.47
C GLY A 154 -6.57 -2.33 13.83
N TYR A 155 -6.13 -2.22 12.58
CA TYR A 155 -6.11 -0.96 11.83
C TYR A 155 -7.51 -0.61 11.33
N ALA A 156 -7.93 0.63 11.57
CA ALA A 156 -9.21 1.14 11.11
C ALA A 156 -9.26 1.24 9.58
N THR A 157 -10.39 0.83 9.00
CA THR A 157 -10.61 0.78 7.56
C THR A 157 -11.76 1.69 7.14
N LYS A 158 -11.58 2.47 6.07
CA LYS A 158 -12.65 3.25 5.45
C LYS A 158 -13.32 2.41 4.36
N PRO A 159 -14.65 2.18 4.41
CA PRO A 159 -15.32 1.35 3.42
C PRO A 159 -15.22 1.90 1.99
N ALA A 160 -15.13 1.00 1.01
CA ALA A 160 -15.22 1.31 -0.42
C ALA A 160 -15.67 0.10 -1.22
N ALA A 161 -16.18 0.33 -2.43
CA ALA A 161 -16.33 -0.75 -3.41
C ALA A 161 -14.96 -1.36 -3.73
N VAL A 162 -14.93 -2.68 -3.86
CA VAL A 162 -13.73 -3.45 -4.15
C VAL A 162 -13.96 -4.34 -5.35
N LEU A 163 -13.04 -4.29 -6.31
CA LEU A 163 -12.97 -5.22 -7.42
C LEU A 163 -11.69 -6.04 -7.31
N TYR A 164 -11.82 -7.36 -7.18
CA TYR A 164 -10.69 -8.28 -7.09
C TYR A 164 -10.53 -9.03 -8.41
N VAL A 165 -9.52 -8.65 -9.17
CA VAL A 165 -9.18 -9.23 -10.48
C VAL A 165 -8.28 -10.44 -10.26
N VAL A 166 -8.81 -11.63 -10.54
CA VAL A 166 -8.17 -12.93 -10.35
C VAL A 166 -7.63 -13.40 -11.70
N LEU A 167 -6.32 -13.30 -11.88
CA LEU A 167 -5.60 -13.69 -13.11
C LEU A 167 -4.76 -14.96 -12.91
N GLU A 168 -4.78 -15.51 -11.69
CA GLU A 168 -4.13 -16.76 -11.35
C GLU A 168 -4.98 -17.55 -10.35
N GLY A 169 -5.09 -18.86 -10.55
CA GLY A 169 -5.84 -19.73 -9.65
C GLY A 169 -7.35 -19.48 -9.67
N GLU A 170 -7.92 -19.27 -10.86
CA GLU A 170 -9.37 -19.10 -11.09
C GLU A 170 -10.20 -20.23 -10.45
N GLY A 171 -9.71 -21.48 -10.47
CA GLY A 171 -10.37 -22.60 -9.76
C GLY A 171 -10.28 -22.50 -8.22
N GLY A 172 -9.27 -21.80 -7.70
CA GLY A 172 -8.99 -21.68 -6.27
C GLY A 172 -9.76 -20.56 -5.57
N ILE A 173 -10.17 -19.50 -6.27
CA ILE A 173 -10.88 -18.37 -5.63
C ILE A 173 -12.23 -18.79 -5.05
N ARG A 174 -12.95 -19.70 -5.73
CA ARG A 174 -14.20 -20.26 -5.21
C ARG A 174 -13.99 -20.89 -3.83
N GLY A 175 -12.95 -21.71 -3.68
CA GLY A 175 -12.57 -22.31 -2.39
C GLY A 175 -12.28 -21.25 -1.32
N ARG A 176 -11.55 -20.18 -1.68
CA ARG A 176 -11.23 -19.10 -0.73
C ARG A 176 -12.48 -18.33 -0.27
N VAL A 177 -13.40 -18.02 -1.19
CA VAL A 177 -14.67 -17.36 -0.86
C VAL A 177 -15.51 -18.24 0.07
N LEU A 178 -15.65 -19.53 -0.25
CA LEU A 178 -16.40 -20.47 0.60
C LEU A 178 -15.76 -20.63 1.98
N ALA A 179 -14.44 -20.76 2.05
CA ALA A 179 -13.73 -20.86 3.33
C ALA A 179 -13.92 -19.60 4.19
N TRP A 180 -13.83 -18.42 3.57
CA TRP A 180 -14.07 -17.16 4.27
C TRP A 180 -15.51 -17.07 4.79
N GLN A 181 -16.51 -17.39 3.96
CA GLN A 181 -17.91 -17.34 4.36
C GLN A 181 -18.24 -18.31 5.48
N ARG A 182 -17.71 -19.55 5.40
CA ARG A 182 -17.88 -20.57 6.44
C ARG A 182 -17.21 -20.14 7.75
N TYR A 183 -15.97 -19.64 7.68
CA TYR A 183 -15.23 -19.22 8.88
C TYR A 183 -15.85 -18.00 9.55
N LYS A 184 -16.29 -17.00 8.77
CA LYS A 184 -16.95 -15.80 9.29
C LYS A 184 -18.43 -16.00 9.59
N ALA A 185 -18.98 -17.19 9.28
CA ALA A 185 -20.38 -17.55 9.41
C ALA A 185 -21.37 -16.56 8.74
N ARG A 186 -21.00 -16.02 7.57
CA ARG A 186 -21.83 -15.06 6.81
C ARG A 186 -21.41 -14.97 5.35
N THR A 187 -22.25 -14.34 4.52
CA THR A 187 -21.97 -14.10 3.11
C THR A 187 -20.88 -13.03 2.90
N MET A 188 -20.30 -13.03 1.71
CA MET A 188 -19.30 -12.03 1.33
C MET A 188 -19.96 -10.64 1.24
N PRO A 189 -19.29 -9.54 1.62
CA PRO A 189 -19.88 -8.20 1.57
C PRO A 189 -20.31 -7.82 0.14
N GLU A 190 -21.45 -7.15 0.00
CA GLU A 190 -21.96 -6.71 -1.31
C GLU A 190 -20.99 -5.78 -2.07
N GLY A 191 -20.17 -5.03 -1.32
CA GLY A 191 -19.12 -4.17 -1.87
C GLY A 191 -17.94 -4.92 -2.48
N MET A 192 -17.86 -6.25 -2.34
CA MET A 192 -16.77 -7.09 -2.86
C MET A 192 -17.20 -7.79 -4.15
N ARG A 193 -16.54 -7.48 -5.27
CA ARG A 193 -16.76 -8.11 -6.58
C ARG A 193 -15.50 -8.78 -7.11
N PHE A 194 -15.67 -9.75 -8.00
CA PHE A 194 -14.56 -10.50 -8.60
C PHE A 194 -14.63 -10.43 -10.13
N LEU A 195 -13.47 -10.31 -10.77
CA LEU A 195 -13.29 -10.50 -12.22
C LEU A 195 -12.39 -11.72 -12.41
N LEU A 196 -12.87 -12.72 -13.17
CA LEU A 196 -12.08 -13.91 -13.52
C LEU A 196 -11.67 -13.91 -14.99
N GLN A 197 -12.17 -12.94 -15.78
CA GLN A 197 -11.81 -12.79 -17.18
C GLN A 197 -10.35 -12.33 -17.31
N PRO A 198 -9.67 -12.68 -18.42
CA PRO A 198 -8.36 -12.11 -18.74
C PRO A 198 -8.39 -10.59 -18.73
N PHE A 199 -7.33 -9.97 -18.21
CA PHE A 199 -7.16 -8.53 -18.17
C PHE A 199 -5.69 -8.16 -18.36
N ARG A 200 -5.43 -7.14 -19.19
CA ARG A 200 -4.09 -6.62 -19.46
C ARG A 200 -3.93 -5.21 -18.94
N LEU A 201 -3.11 -5.04 -17.92
CA LEU A 201 -2.78 -3.75 -17.33
C LEU A 201 -1.95 -2.86 -18.26
N ASN A 202 -1.25 -3.46 -19.24
CA ASN A 202 -0.51 -2.73 -20.26
C ASN A 202 -1.33 -2.44 -21.53
N ASP A 203 -2.63 -2.74 -21.54
CA ASP A 203 -3.55 -2.41 -22.63
C ASP A 203 -4.49 -1.27 -22.19
N PRO A 204 -4.42 -0.07 -22.81
CA PRO A 204 -5.28 1.06 -22.45
C PRO A 204 -6.77 0.79 -22.60
N GLN A 205 -7.17 -0.10 -23.51
CA GLN A 205 -8.58 -0.42 -23.72
C GLN A 205 -9.12 -1.27 -22.56
N ASP A 206 -8.42 -2.36 -22.20
CA ASP A 206 -8.76 -3.19 -21.03
C ASP A 206 -8.82 -2.34 -19.77
N VAL A 207 -7.87 -1.42 -19.57
CA VAL A 207 -7.85 -0.49 -18.43
C VAL A 207 -9.10 0.40 -18.39
N ALA A 208 -9.53 0.94 -19.53
CA ALA A 208 -10.71 1.78 -19.62
C ALA A 208 -12.00 0.98 -19.36
N GLU A 209 -12.12 -0.22 -19.92
CA GLU A 209 -13.27 -1.12 -19.72
C GLU A 209 -13.36 -1.59 -18.26
N LEU A 210 -12.22 -1.93 -17.64
CA LEU A 210 -12.15 -2.27 -16.22
C LEU A 210 -12.59 -1.10 -15.34
N ALA A 211 -12.11 0.11 -15.64
CA ALA A 211 -12.45 1.31 -14.89
C ALA A 211 -13.96 1.64 -14.98
N ALA A 212 -14.60 1.40 -16.13
CA ALA A 212 -16.03 1.65 -16.32
C ALA A 212 -16.93 0.78 -15.42
N MET A 213 -16.43 -0.38 -14.96
CA MET A 213 -17.13 -1.24 -13.99
C MET A 213 -17.03 -0.74 -12.54
N CYS A 214 -16.14 0.23 -12.27
CA CYS A 214 -15.78 0.68 -10.94
C CYS A 214 -16.42 2.04 -10.60
N PRO A 215 -17.12 2.19 -9.47
CA PRO A 215 -17.55 3.50 -9.01
C PRO A 215 -16.34 4.37 -8.57
N PRO A 216 -16.47 5.70 -8.52
CA PRO A 216 -15.42 6.57 -8.00
C PRO A 216 -14.97 6.17 -6.58
N GLY A 217 -13.66 6.12 -6.35
CA GLY A 217 -13.05 5.72 -5.09
C GLY A 217 -12.91 4.20 -4.89
N CYS A 218 -13.22 3.39 -5.92
CA CYS A 218 -13.05 1.93 -5.89
C CYS A 218 -11.61 1.51 -5.57
N VAL A 219 -11.46 0.37 -4.90
CA VAL A 219 -10.17 -0.29 -4.70
C VAL A 219 -10.08 -1.52 -5.59
N VAL A 220 -9.12 -1.53 -6.51
CA VAL A 220 -8.93 -2.63 -7.46
C VAL A 220 -7.72 -3.45 -7.05
N PHE A 221 -7.92 -4.71 -6.70
CA PHE A 221 -6.84 -5.68 -6.49
C PHE A 221 -6.56 -6.43 -7.79
N ILE A 222 -5.29 -6.55 -8.17
CA ILE A 222 -4.85 -7.30 -9.37
C ILE A 222 -3.94 -8.44 -8.90
N ASP A 223 -4.46 -9.67 -8.96
CA ASP A 223 -3.82 -10.87 -8.44
C ASP A 223 -3.58 -11.89 -9.57
N THR A 224 -2.42 -11.95 -10.21
CA THR A 224 -1.14 -11.29 -9.89
C THR A 224 -0.67 -10.30 -10.96
N LEU A 225 0.26 -9.41 -10.59
CA LEU A 225 0.90 -8.45 -11.49
C LEU A 225 1.49 -9.13 -12.73
N ASN A 226 2.20 -10.24 -12.55
CA ASN A 226 2.85 -10.97 -13.64
C ASN A 226 1.83 -11.41 -14.71
N ARG A 227 0.65 -11.88 -14.28
CA ARG A 227 -0.42 -12.31 -15.18
C ARG A 227 -1.18 -11.15 -15.82
N SER A 228 -1.13 -9.96 -15.24
CA SER A 228 -1.73 -8.75 -15.81
C SER A 228 -0.96 -8.15 -16.98
N ALA A 229 0.25 -8.64 -17.28
CA ALA A 229 1.01 -8.22 -18.46
C ALA A 229 1.71 -9.42 -19.11
N PRO A 230 0.97 -10.31 -19.79
CA PRO A 230 1.56 -11.50 -20.41
C PRO A 230 2.65 -11.15 -21.42
N GLY A 231 3.79 -11.85 -21.35
CA GLY A 231 4.93 -11.63 -22.24
C GLY A 231 5.86 -10.49 -21.83
N MET A 232 5.58 -9.81 -20.72
CA MET A 232 6.43 -8.77 -20.15
C MET A 232 7.73 -9.33 -19.55
N ASP A 233 8.86 -8.67 -19.78
CA ASP A 233 10.07 -8.86 -18.97
C ASP A 233 10.03 -7.91 -17.76
N GLU A 234 9.80 -8.46 -16.57
CA GLU A 234 9.76 -7.70 -15.31
C GLU A 234 11.06 -6.93 -15.01
N ASN A 235 12.19 -7.31 -15.62
CA ASN A 235 13.47 -6.63 -15.46
C ASN A 235 13.67 -5.49 -16.49
N SER A 236 12.86 -5.44 -17.55
CA SER A 236 12.92 -4.41 -18.57
C SER A 236 12.25 -3.13 -18.07
N SER A 237 12.99 -2.03 -18.12
CA SER A 237 12.50 -0.71 -17.70
C SER A 237 11.33 -0.25 -18.57
N LYS A 238 11.34 -0.54 -19.87
CA LYS A 238 10.28 -0.19 -20.84
C LYS A 238 8.97 -0.88 -20.46
N ASP A 239 9.06 -2.17 -20.24
CA ASP A 239 7.93 -3.05 -19.96
C ASP A 239 7.28 -2.73 -18.61
N MET A 240 8.12 -2.58 -17.57
CA MET A 240 7.65 -2.17 -16.25
C MET A 240 7.05 -0.75 -16.26
N SER A 241 7.58 0.15 -17.10
CA SER A 241 7.01 1.51 -17.25
C SER A 241 5.60 1.46 -17.84
N ALA A 242 5.34 0.61 -18.84
CA ALA A 242 4.00 0.45 -19.42
C ALA A 242 2.98 -0.05 -18.39
N VAL A 243 3.38 -1.00 -17.54
CA VAL A 243 2.56 -1.47 -16.41
C VAL A 243 2.28 -0.37 -15.40
N ILE A 244 3.29 0.39 -15.00
CA ILE A 244 3.13 1.51 -14.05
C ILE A 244 2.20 2.57 -14.64
N GLU A 245 2.32 2.87 -15.93
CA GLU A 245 1.44 3.82 -16.63
C GLU A 245 0.00 3.33 -16.69
N GLY A 246 -0.21 2.05 -16.99
CA GLY A 246 -1.53 1.41 -16.95
C GLY A 246 -2.17 1.45 -15.56
N ALA A 247 -1.42 1.10 -14.51
CA ALA A 247 -1.86 1.22 -13.12
C ALA A 247 -2.21 2.67 -12.75
N LYS A 248 -1.41 3.65 -13.18
CA LYS A 248 -1.68 5.08 -12.97
C LYS A 248 -2.92 5.55 -13.75
N MET A 249 -3.13 5.04 -14.96
CA MET A 249 -4.32 5.35 -15.74
C MET A 249 -5.58 4.81 -15.06
N LEU A 250 -5.57 3.54 -14.67
CA LEU A 250 -6.66 2.91 -13.92
C LEU A 250 -6.96 3.69 -12.63
N GLN A 251 -5.93 3.95 -11.83
CA GLN A 251 -6.00 4.73 -10.59
C GLN A 251 -6.68 6.10 -10.79
N ARG A 252 -6.31 6.83 -11.85
CA ARG A 252 -6.92 8.12 -12.18
C ARG A 252 -8.39 7.99 -12.61
N LEU A 253 -8.69 7.02 -13.46
CA LEU A 253 -10.06 6.81 -13.97
C LEU A 253 -11.02 6.47 -12.84
N ILE A 254 -10.61 5.61 -11.90
CA ILE A 254 -11.44 5.23 -10.76
C ILE A 254 -11.36 6.23 -9.60
N SER A 255 -10.47 7.23 -9.64
CA SER A 255 -10.19 8.15 -8.52
C SER A 255 -9.97 7.41 -7.18
N GLY A 256 -9.27 6.28 -7.25
CA GLY A 256 -9.21 5.28 -6.18
C GLY A 256 -7.83 4.66 -6.04
N LEU A 257 -7.78 3.42 -5.55
CA LEU A 257 -6.55 2.70 -5.21
C LEU A 257 -6.40 1.45 -6.08
N VAL A 258 -5.23 1.24 -6.65
CA VAL A 258 -4.86 0.00 -7.34
C VAL A 258 -3.85 -0.77 -6.50
N VAL A 259 -4.14 -2.02 -6.16
CA VAL A 259 -3.29 -2.89 -5.34
C VAL A 259 -2.78 -4.06 -6.18
N LEU A 260 -1.48 -4.11 -6.41
CA LEU A 260 -0.82 -5.13 -7.22
C LEU A 260 -0.32 -6.28 -6.34
N VAL A 261 -0.73 -7.52 -6.62
CA VAL A 261 -0.16 -8.70 -5.95
C VAL A 261 1.05 -9.18 -6.73
N ALA A 262 2.24 -9.11 -6.14
CA ALA A 262 3.50 -9.35 -6.84
C ALA A 262 4.39 -10.35 -6.09
N HIS A 263 5.38 -10.90 -6.78
CA HIS A 263 6.38 -11.76 -6.15
C HIS A 263 7.58 -10.93 -5.66
N THR A 264 8.36 -11.47 -4.72
CA THR A 264 9.72 -10.98 -4.43
C THR A 264 10.71 -11.50 -5.48
N GLY A 265 11.84 -10.81 -5.62
CA GLY A 265 12.95 -11.29 -6.47
C GLY A 265 13.53 -12.62 -6.01
N LYS A 266 14.47 -13.19 -6.79
CA LYS A 266 15.18 -14.45 -6.43
C LYS A 266 15.88 -14.36 -5.07
N ASP A 267 16.29 -13.15 -4.69
CA ASP A 267 16.80 -12.85 -3.36
C ASP A 267 15.72 -12.03 -2.63
N GLY A 268 15.06 -12.67 -1.67
CA GLY A 268 13.98 -12.03 -0.89
C GLY A 268 14.45 -10.81 -0.09
N SER A 269 15.76 -10.73 0.23
CA SER A 269 16.35 -9.56 0.88
C SER A 269 16.43 -8.33 -0.03
N LYS A 270 16.27 -8.51 -1.34
CA LYS A 270 16.24 -7.42 -2.34
C LYS A 270 14.84 -6.85 -2.58
N GLY A 271 13.82 -7.35 -1.86
CA GLY A 271 12.47 -6.82 -1.89
C GLY A 271 11.64 -7.23 -3.12
N LEU A 272 10.78 -6.31 -3.55
CA LEU A 272 9.81 -6.49 -4.63
C LEU A 272 10.50 -6.92 -5.94
N ARG A 273 9.96 -7.94 -6.62
CA ARG A 273 10.47 -8.38 -7.93
C ARG A 273 10.15 -7.36 -9.01
N GLY A 274 11.12 -7.13 -9.87
CA GLY A 274 11.02 -6.29 -11.05
C GLY A 274 12.04 -5.16 -11.03
N HIS A 275 11.96 -4.30 -12.04
CA HIS A 275 12.79 -3.10 -12.10
C HIS A 275 12.52 -2.19 -10.89
N SER A 276 13.55 -1.55 -10.33
CA SER A 276 13.47 -0.68 -9.15
C SER A 276 12.45 0.46 -9.28
N SER A 277 12.07 0.79 -10.52
CA SER A 277 11.02 1.76 -10.84
C SER A 277 9.64 1.38 -10.30
N LEU A 278 9.29 0.09 -10.18
CA LEU A 278 8.00 -0.32 -9.65
C LEU A 278 7.89 0.08 -8.18
N PHE A 279 8.84 -0.35 -7.35
CA PHE A 279 8.85 -0.01 -5.93
C PHE A 279 8.91 1.50 -5.69
N ALA A 280 9.65 2.24 -6.53
CA ALA A 280 9.70 3.69 -6.49
C ALA A 280 8.33 4.34 -6.80
N ALA A 281 7.56 3.78 -7.73
CA ALA A 281 6.26 4.29 -8.14
C ALA A 281 5.11 4.01 -7.15
N LEU A 282 5.27 3.06 -6.23
CA LEU A 282 4.25 2.73 -5.23
C LEU A 282 4.11 3.84 -4.18
N ASP A 283 2.87 4.17 -3.82
CA ASP A 283 2.53 4.99 -2.66
C ASP A 283 2.50 4.17 -1.37
N ALA A 284 2.27 2.85 -1.45
CA ALA A 284 2.39 1.91 -0.34
C ALA A 284 2.86 0.51 -0.78
N ALA A 285 3.58 -0.21 0.09
CA ALA A 285 4.00 -1.58 -0.14
C ALA A 285 3.84 -2.41 1.14
N VAL A 286 3.19 -3.56 1.02
CA VAL A 286 2.99 -4.53 2.09
C VAL A 286 3.80 -5.78 1.76
N LEU A 287 4.78 -6.10 2.59
CA LEU A 287 5.59 -7.31 2.45
C LEU A 287 4.93 -8.46 3.23
N ILE A 288 4.82 -9.63 2.60
CA ILE A 288 4.40 -10.89 3.19
C ILE A 288 5.60 -11.83 3.27
N GLU A 289 6.00 -12.16 4.49
CA GLU A 289 7.14 -13.02 4.77
C GLU A 289 6.66 -14.41 5.21
N ARG A 290 7.47 -15.43 4.91
CA ARG A 290 7.26 -16.80 5.37
C ARG A 290 8.59 -17.38 5.82
N ASN A 291 8.67 -17.77 7.09
CA ASN A 291 9.84 -18.36 7.72
C ASN A 291 9.44 -19.72 8.31
N GLY A 292 9.68 -20.80 7.57
CA GLY A 292 9.13 -22.11 7.89
C GLY A 292 7.60 -22.11 7.81
N ASP A 293 6.95 -22.36 8.94
CA ASP A 293 5.49 -22.33 9.07
C ASP A 293 4.94 -20.97 9.50
N ALA A 294 5.78 -20.12 10.11
CA ALA A 294 5.42 -18.78 10.52
C ALA A 294 5.25 -17.88 9.29
N ARG A 295 4.17 -17.09 9.29
CA ARG A 295 3.91 -16.06 8.27
C ARG A 295 3.66 -14.72 8.94
N SER A 296 4.08 -13.66 8.28
CA SER A 296 3.87 -12.31 8.75
C SER A 296 3.65 -11.34 7.61
N TRP A 297 3.04 -10.20 7.93
CA TRP A 297 3.00 -9.05 7.04
C TRP A 297 3.54 -7.81 7.74
N LYS A 298 4.14 -6.90 6.97
CA LYS A 298 4.55 -5.58 7.45
C LYS A 298 4.41 -4.54 6.36
N VAL A 299 4.26 -3.28 6.75
CA VAL A 299 4.33 -2.14 5.83
C VAL A 299 5.79 -1.87 5.54
N ASP A 300 6.20 -2.14 4.31
CA ASP A 300 7.57 -1.98 3.82
C ASP A 300 7.80 -0.61 3.18
N LYS A 301 6.72 0.05 2.73
CA LYS A 301 6.73 1.44 2.28
C LYS A 301 5.38 2.06 2.55
N ALA A 302 5.38 3.27 3.12
CA ALA A 302 4.21 4.13 3.12
C ALA A 302 4.67 5.58 2.88
N LYS A 303 4.19 6.18 1.79
CA LYS A 303 4.58 7.54 1.39
C LYS A 303 4.34 8.60 2.47
N ASP A 304 3.22 8.48 3.19
CA ASP A 304 2.78 9.42 4.23
C ASP A 304 2.72 8.77 5.62
N GLY A 305 3.40 7.63 5.83
CA GLY A 305 3.36 6.82 7.05
C GLY A 305 4.73 6.49 7.64
N ARG A 306 4.77 5.70 8.72
CA ARG A 306 5.99 5.09 9.27
C ARG A 306 6.08 3.65 8.78
N ASP A 307 7.28 3.15 8.52
CA ASP A 307 7.52 1.74 8.24
C ASP A 307 7.03 0.88 9.42
N GLY A 308 6.41 -0.25 9.09
CA GLY A 308 5.43 -0.89 9.95
C GLY A 308 5.98 -1.90 10.96
N GLU A 309 5.22 -2.06 12.04
CA GLU A 309 5.28 -3.21 12.94
C GLU A 309 4.99 -4.53 12.18
N THR A 310 5.62 -5.62 12.62
CA THR A 310 5.41 -6.94 12.01
C THR A 310 4.20 -7.62 12.64
N HIS A 311 3.25 -8.02 11.80
CA HIS A 311 2.01 -8.67 12.21
C HIS A 311 2.02 -10.13 11.78
N TYR A 312 1.86 -11.04 12.72
CA TYR A 312 1.88 -12.47 12.45
C TYR A 312 0.49 -13.01 12.12
N PHE A 313 0.45 -14.00 11.24
CA PHE A 313 -0.78 -14.66 10.87
C PHE A 313 -0.55 -16.12 10.52
N ARG A 314 -1.61 -16.91 10.66
CA ARG A 314 -1.68 -18.29 10.19
C ARG A 314 -2.77 -18.45 9.15
N LEU A 315 -2.62 -19.47 8.33
CA LEU A 315 -3.64 -19.93 7.39
C LEU A 315 -4.46 -21.01 8.08
N ASN A 316 -5.64 -20.65 8.57
CA ASN A 316 -6.56 -21.61 9.18
C ASN A 316 -7.25 -22.40 8.08
N VAL A 317 -7.08 -23.71 8.07
CA VAL A 317 -7.70 -24.61 7.10
C VAL A 317 -9.19 -24.73 7.37
N VAL A 318 -10.00 -24.62 6.33
CA VAL A 318 -11.46 -24.70 6.37
C VAL A 318 -11.90 -25.67 5.28
N GLU A 319 -12.75 -26.63 5.64
CA GLU A 319 -13.39 -27.53 4.69
C GLU A 319 -14.40 -26.75 3.85
N VAL A 320 -14.37 -26.90 2.53
CA VAL A 320 -15.19 -26.14 1.58
C VAL A 320 -16.13 -27.01 0.74
N GLY A 321 -16.01 -28.34 0.85
CA GLY A 321 -16.88 -29.30 0.20
C GLY A 321 -16.18 -30.63 -0.04
N MET A 322 -16.75 -31.44 -0.92
CA MET A 322 -16.15 -32.66 -1.46
C MET A 322 -15.97 -32.50 -2.97
N ASP A 323 -14.92 -33.11 -3.52
CA ASP A 323 -14.71 -33.18 -4.97
C ASP A 323 -15.48 -34.36 -5.60
N GLU A 324 -15.22 -34.62 -6.88
CA GLU A 324 -15.89 -35.67 -7.65
C GLU A 324 -15.53 -37.08 -7.16
N ASP A 325 -14.37 -37.24 -6.51
CA ASP A 325 -13.88 -38.52 -5.98
C ASP A 325 -14.33 -38.75 -4.52
N GLY A 326 -15.00 -37.76 -3.92
CA GLY A 326 -15.48 -37.81 -2.54
C GLY A 326 -14.45 -37.33 -1.50
N ASP A 327 -13.31 -36.80 -1.94
CA ASP A 327 -12.27 -36.28 -1.06
C ASP A 327 -12.64 -34.88 -0.55
N VAL A 328 -12.27 -34.61 0.71
CA VAL A 328 -12.57 -33.32 1.35
C VAL A 328 -11.74 -32.21 0.70
N MET A 329 -12.40 -31.30 0.01
CA MET A 329 -11.78 -30.07 -0.46
C MET A 329 -11.62 -29.09 0.68
N THR A 330 -10.42 -28.52 0.82
CA THR A 330 -10.11 -27.49 1.81
C THR A 330 -9.60 -26.22 1.16
N SER A 331 -9.79 -25.09 1.86
CA SER A 331 -9.08 -23.85 1.58
C SER A 331 -8.66 -23.20 2.89
N CYS A 332 -8.16 -21.97 2.86
CA CYS A 332 -7.63 -21.31 4.04
C CYS A 332 -8.22 -19.90 4.22
N VAL A 333 -8.24 -19.45 5.47
CA VAL A 333 -8.52 -18.06 5.85
C VAL A 333 -7.37 -17.50 6.68
N VAL A 334 -7.16 -16.18 6.59
CA VAL A 334 -6.14 -15.49 7.40
C VAL A 334 -6.70 -15.29 8.80
N VAL A 335 -5.92 -15.69 9.80
CA VAL A 335 -6.23 -15.45 11.21
C VAL A 335 -4.99 -14.81 11.85
N PRO A 336 -5.14 -13.71 12.62
CA PRO A 336 -4.04 -13.18 13.43
C PRO A 336 -3.44 -14.28 14.29
N ASP A 337 -2.12 -14.30 14.36
CA ASP A 337 -1.37 -15.26 15.16
C ASP A 337 -0.47 -14.50 16.12
N ALA A 338 -0.06 -15.17 17.20
CA ALA A 338 1.00 -14.63 18.03
C ALA A 338 2.29 -14.59 17.21
N ALA A 339 3.21 -13.69 17.58
CA ALA A 339 4.58 -13.86 17.14
C ALA A 339 5.01 -15.29 17.48
N PRO A 340 5.66 -16.02 16.55
CA PRO A 340 6.25 -17.29 16.92
C PRO A 340 7.07 -17.01 18.18
N GLU A 341 6.84 -17.79 19.25
CA GLU A 341 7.82 -17.86 20.33
C GLU A 341 9.13 -18.02 19.61
N SER A 342 10.02 -17.02 19.75
CA SER A 342 11.24 -16.96 18.95
C SER A 342 11.78 -18.38 18.93
N PRO A 343 11.88 -19.05 17.76
CA PRO A 343 12.43 -20.39 17.78
C PRO A 343 13.77 -20.17 18.42
N GLY A 344 13.95 -20.66 19.66
CA GLY A 344 15.20 -20.51 20.37
C GLY A 344 16.23 -20.93 19.35
N GLY A 345 17.01 -19.96 18.85
CA GLY A 345 17.71 -20.16 17.58
C GLY A 345 18.46 -21.47 17.71
N LYS A 346 18.52 -22.31 16.65
CA LYS A 346 19.13 -23.67 16.67
C LYS A 346 20.06 -23.81 17.88
N PRO A 347 19.77 -24.72 18.84
CA PRO A 347 20.40 -24.71 20.16
C PRO A 347 21.89 -24.43 20.00
N LEU A 348 22.38 -23.47 20.78
CA LEU A 348 23.77 -23.01 20.69
C LEU A 348 24.68 -24.24 20.57
N ASN A 349 25.59 -24.21 19.60
CA ASN A 349 26.56 -25.30 19.49
C ASN A 349 27.50 -25.27 20.72
N ALA A 350 28.31 -26.31 20.91
CA ALA A 350 29.15 -26.43 22.11
C ALA A 350 30.03 -25.19 22.38
N ILE A 351 30.60 -24.58 21.33
CA ILE A 351 31.45 -23.40 21.48
C ILE A 351 30.65 -22.12 21.77
N GLN A 352 29.45 -21.99 21.22
CA GLN A 352 28.51 -20.90 21.51
C GLN A 352 27.97 -20.99 22.94
N ASN A 353 27.64 -22.19 23.43
CA ASN A 353 27.27 -22.41 24.83
C ASN A 353 28.40 -22.03 25.77
N LEU A 354 29.63 -22.48 25.49
CA LEU A 354 30.82 -22.11 26.27
C LEU A 354 31.02 -20.59 26.30
N ALA A 355 30.82 -19.92 25.15
CA ALA A 355 30.94 -18.47 25.05
C ALA A 355 29.89 -17.73 25.89
N MET A 356 28.64 -18.20 25.90
CA MET A 356 27.58 -17.63 26.74
C MET A 356 27.77 -17.92 28.23
N GLU A 357 28.30 -19.09 28.59
CA GLU A 357 28.66 -19.39 29.97
C GLU A 357 29.80 -18.49 30.46
N ALA A 358 30.85 -18.34 29.64
CA ALA A 358 31.95 -17.42 29.92
C ALA A 358 31.49 -15.97 30.01
N PHE A 359 30.50 -15.56 29.20
CA PHE A 359 29.90 -14.24 29.29
C PHE A 359 29.19 -14.04 30.63
N ARG A 360 28.31 -14.97 31.02
CA ARG A 360 27.59 -14.93 32.31
C ARG A 360 28.55 -14.92 33.50
N GLU A 361 29.63 -15.69 33.42
CA GLU A 361 30.65 -15.72 34.47
C GLU A 361 31.43 -14.40 34.53
N ALA A 362 31.77 -13.79 33.39
CA ALA A 362 32.36 -12.45 33.36
C ALA A 362 31.42 -11.39 33.97
N CYS A 363 30.10 -11.52 33.77
CA CYS A 363 29.09 -10.68 34.42
C CYS A 363 29.15 -10.79 35.94
N ARG A 364 29.23 -12.02 36.47
CA ARG A 364 29.30 -12.28 37.92
C ARG A 364 30.57 -11.75 38.58
N ILE A 365 31.69 -11.80 37.86
CA ILE A 365 33.00 -11.35 38.36
C ILE A 365 33.07 -9.82 38.39
N ASN A 366 32.69 -9.15 37.30
CA ASN A 366 32.94 -7.70 37.17
C ASN A 366 31.86 -6.82 37.83
N ARG A 367 30.65 -7.34 38.07
CA ARG A 367 29.55 -6.68 38.82
C ARG A 367 29.35 -5.19 38.52
N SER A 368 29.52 -4.78 37.26
CA SER A 368 29.48 -3.37 36.88
C SER A 368 28.02 -2.90 36.71
N VAL A 369 27.62 -1.93 37.51
CA VAL A 369 26.30 -1.29 37.47
C VAL A 369 26.44 0.23 37.40
N ASP A 370 25.46 0.91 36.80
CA ASP A 370 25.39 2.38 36.79
C ASP A 370 24.84 2.92 38.13
N ASP A 371 24.81 4.25 38.28
CA ASP A 371 24.31 4.93 39.49
C ASP A 371 22.82 4.65 39.77
N ALA A 372 22.07 4.21 38.76
CA ALA A 372 20.67 3.77 38.87
C ALA A 372 20.56 2.25 39.14
N GLY A 373 21.69 1.56 39.27
CA GLY A 373 21.77 0.15 39.58
C GLY A 373 21.52 -0.79 38.40
N ASN A 374 21.51 -0.29 37.15
CA ASN A 374 21.37 -1.11 35.95
C ASN A 374 22.70 -1.74 35.56
N PHE A 375 22.65 -2.97 35.05
CA PHE A 375 23.84 -3.65 34.55
C PHE A 375 24.48 -2.89 33.37
N LEU A 376 25.74 -2.51 33.51
CA LEU A 376 26.44 -1.71 32.49
C LEU A 376 26.86 -2.55 31.27
N GLY A 377 26.88 -3.88 31.39
CA GLY A 377 27.39 -4.81 30.38
C GLY A 377 28.84 -5.24 30.68
N ILE A 378 29.40 -6.08 29.81
CA ILE A 378 30.78 -6.58 29.96
C ILE A 378 31.67 -6.13 28.82
N ASN A 379 32.81 -5.55 29.17
CA ASN A 379 33.83 -5.20 28.19
C ASN A 379 34.39 -6.45 27.50
N ARG A 380 34.63 -6.34 26.19
CA ARG A 380 35.18 -7.39 25.34
C ARG A 380 36.38 -8.11 25.96
N GLU A 381 37.33 -7.38 26.54
CA GLU A 381 38.57 -7.95 27.09
C GLU A 381 38.31 -8.77 28.35
N ALA A 382 37.39 -8.31 29.20
CA ALA A 382 36.98 -9.03 30.40
C ALA A 382 36.24 -10.34 30.05
N TRP A 383 35.37 -10.31 29.05
CA TRP A 383 34.73 -11.53 28.53
C TRP A 383 35.76 -12.47 27.88
N ARG A 384 36.68 -11.94 27.07
CA ARG A 384 37.74 -12.70 26.40
C ARG A 384 38.62 -13.45 27.39
N ALA A 385 39.02 -12.81 28.49
CA ALA A 385 39.84 -13.43 29.53
C ALA A 385 39.15 -14.66 30.15
N VAL A 386 37.85 -14.56 30.45
CA VAL A 386 37.07 -15.69 31.00
C VAL A 386 36.87 -16.78 29.96
N PHE A 387 36.58 -16.42 28.71
CA PHE A 387 36.45 -17.40 27.62
C PHE A 387 37.74 -18.19 27.39
N TYR A 388 38.89 -17.52 27.42
CA TYR A 388 40.19 -18.18 27.23
C TYR A 388 40.49 -19.17 28.35
N ARG A 389 40.14 -18.81 29.59
CA ARG A 389 40.28 -19.68 30.76
C ARG A 389 39.38 -20.92 30.66
N MET A 390 38.16 -20.77 30.12
CA MET A 390 37.19 -21.87 29.99
C MET A 390 37.41 -22.73 28.74
N HIS A 391 38.03 -22.19 27.69
CA HIS A 391 38.29 -22.90 26.44
C HIS A 391 39.64 -23.65 26.44
N VAL A 392 39.79 -24.59 27.38
CA VAL A 392 41.03 -25.35 27.63
C VAL A 392 41.39 -26.30 26.47
N GLY A 393 40.41 -26.77 25.71
CA GLY A 393 40.59 -27.74 24.61
C GLY A 393 41.12 -27.16 23.28
N ALA A 394 41.49 -25.88 23.21
CA ALA A 394 42.01 -25.28 21.99
C ALA A 394 43.51 -25.61 21.78
N PRO A 395 43.93 -25.92 20.53
CA PRO A 395 45.28 -26.40 20.22
C PRO A 395 46.37 -25.32 20.33
N SER A 396 46.01 -24.04 20.35
CA SER A 396 46.93 -22.91 20.53
C SER A 396 46.19 -21.64 20.96
N ASP A 397 46.92 -20.64 21.45
CA ASP A 397 46.36 -19.33 21.80
C ASP A 397 45.81 -18.59 20.57
N GLU A 398 46.40 -18.81 19.39
CA GLU A 398 45.89 -18.26 18.13
C GLU A 398 44.54 -18.91 17.75
N ALA A 399 44.38 -20.22 18.00
CA ALA A 399 43.11 -20.91 17.80
C ALA A 399 42.02 -20.40 18.76
N ARG A 400 42.36 -20.14 20.04
CA ARG A 400 41.43 -19.51 21.01
C ARG A 400 40.98 -18.13 20.55
N ARG A 401 41.91 -17.31 20.04
CA ARG A 401 41.61 -15.97 19.52
C ARG A 401 40.64 -16.03 18.34
N LYS A 402 40.93 -16.86 17.34
CA LYS A 402 40.06 -17.03 16.16
C LYS A 402 38.68 -17.58 16.55
N ALA A 403 38.63 -18.53 17.48
CA ALA A 403 37.38 -19.09 17.99
C ALA A 403 36.52 -18.04 18.70
N PHE A 404 37.13 -17.22 19.58
CA PHE A 404 36.44 -16.14 20.27
C PHE A 404 35.90 -15.07 19.29
N GLU A 405 36.73 -14.63 18.33
CA GLU A 405 36.29 -13.64 17.34
C GLU A 405 35.13 -14.13 16.48
N ARG A 406 35.14 -15.42 16.12
CA ARG A 406 34.06 -16.06 15.37
C ARG A 406 32.79 -16.16 16.20
N VAL A 407 32.86 -16.76 17.39
CA VAL A 407 31.66 -17.01 18.22
C VAL A 407 31.01 -15.71 18.69
N ARG A 408 31.80 -14.67 18.95
CA ARG A 408 31.32 -13.33 19.28
C ARG A 408 30.44 -12.76 18.17
N LYS A 409 30.91 -12.78 16.92
CA LYS A 409 30.16 -12.30 15.76
C LYS A 409 28.91 -13.13 15.51
N GLU A 410 28.99 -14.45 15.69
CA GLU A 410 27.84 -15.35 15.53
C GLU A 410 26.75 -15.07 16.57
N LEU A 411 27.11 -14.86 17.84
CA LEU A 411 26.14 -14.56 18.91
C LEU A 411 25.49 -13.18 18.73
N GLU A 412 26.24 -12.20 18.22
CA GLU A 412 25.73 -10.87 17.86
C GLU A 412 24.75 -10.94 16.67
N GLN A 413 25.11 -11.65 15.60
CA GLN A 413 24.24 -11.88 14.44
C GLN A 413 22.96 -12.66 14.80
N ARG A 414 23.05 -13.56 15.78
CA ARG A 414 21.91 -14.32 16.30
C ARG A 414 21.02 -13.50 17.24
N GLY A 415 21.44 -12.29 17.64
CA GLY A 415 20.71 -11.45 18.57
C GLY A 415 20.75 -11.93 20.03
N GLU A 416 21.65 -12.86 20.36
CA GLU A 416 21.86 -13.34 21.74
C GLU A 416 22.62 -12.29 22.58
N LEU A 417 23.48 -11.51 21.91
CA LEU A 417 24.24 -10.42 22.51
C LEU A 417 24.10 -9.15 21.66
N VAL A 418 24.10 -7.99 22.32
CA VAL A 418 24.14 -6.67 21.70
C VAL A 418 25.43 -5.97 22.11
N GLU A 419 26.12 -5.37 21.14
CA GLU A 419 27.37 -4.66 21.34
C GLU A 419 27.15 -3.14 21.25
N ALA A 420 27.78 -2.40 22.17
CA ALA A 420 27.92 -0.96 22.08
C ALA A 420 29.27 -0.54 22.71
N ASN A 421 30.13 0.14 21.94
CA ASN A 421 31.41 0.67 22.42
C ASN A 421 32.31 -0.37 23.12
N ASN A 422 32.43 -1.56 22.54
CA ASN A 422 33.12 -2.74 23.08
C ASN A 422 32.53 -3.32 24.38
N VAL A 423 31.31 -2.93 24.74
CA VAL A 423 30.56 -3.47 25.88
C VAL A 423 29.41 -4.32 25.36
N TYR A 424 29.28 -5.53 25.90
CA TYR A 424 28.30 -6.53 25.48
C TYR A 424 27.22 -6.71 26.53
N ARG A 425 25.97 -6.87 26.07
CA ARG A 425 24.74 -7.05 26.86
C ARG A 425 23.90 -8.19 26.29
N LEU A 426 22.98 -8.75 27.08
CA LEU A 426 22.09 -9.82 26.60
C LEU A 426 21.03 -9.23 25.66
N GLY A 427 20.83 -9.86 24.51
CA GLY A 427 19.84 -9.44 23.52
C GLY A 427 18.43 -9.93 23.82
N GLY A 428 17.43 -9.26 23.23
CA GLY A 428 16.03 -9.66 23.29
C GLY A 428 15.28 -9.35 24.60
N LEU A 429 13.98 -9.65 24.64
CA LEU A 429 13.11 -9.42 25.81
C LEU A 429 13.52 -10.28 27.01
N ALA A 430 13.92 -11.54 26.77
CA ALA A 430 14.45 -12.44 27.80
C ALA A 430 15.80 -11.96 28.37
N GLY A 431 16.65 -11.38 27.52
CA GLY A 431 17.91 -10.76 27.95
C GLY A 431 17.70 -9.60 28.92
N ARG A 432 16.71 -8.73 28.65
CA ARG A 432 16.35 -7.61 29.54
C ARG A 432 15.81 -8.08 30.90
N ILE A 433 15.05 -9.17 30.95
CA ILE A 433 14.57 -9.77 32.21
C ILE A 433 15.75 -10.37 32.99
N ALA A 434 16.65 -11.08 32.30
CA ALA A 434 17.84 -11.65 32.92
C ALA A 434 18.79 -10.56 33.45
N GLU A 435 18.94 -9.44 32.75
CA GLU A 435 19.72 -8.29 33.21
C GLU A 435 19.10 -7.63 34.45
N ALA A 436 17.77 -7.49 34.49
CA ALA A 436 17.06 -6.99 35.68
C ALA A 436 17.24 -7.91 36.89
N CYS A 437 17.21 -9.24 36.69
CA CYS A 437 17.52 -10.21 37.74
C CYS A 437 18.99 -10.13 38.19
N MET A 438 19.94 -10.01 37.25
CA MET A 438 21.37 -9.88 37.57
C MET A 438 21.68 -8.60 38.34
N ALA A 439 21.10 -7.47 37.93
CA ALA A 439 21.21 -6.19 38.65
C ALA A 439 20.72 -6.32 40.10
N LYS A 440 19.57 -6.98 40.30
CA LYS A 440 19.00 -7.19 41.64
C LYS A 440 19.88 -8.07 42.53
N VAL A 441 20.48 -9.14 41.98
CA VAL A 441 21.42 -10.05 42.70
C VAL A 441 22.74 -9.35 43.03
N ILE A 442 23.23 -8.48 42.15
CA ILE A 442 24.43 -7.67 42.39
C ILE A 442 24.17 -6.65 43.51
N GLN A 443 22.99 -6.03 43.55
CA GLN A 443 22.59 -5.08 44.60
C GLN A 443 22.37 -5.73 45.97
N THR A 444 21.90 -6.98 46.04
CA THR A 444 21.64 -7.71 47.30
C THR A 444 22.82 -8.54 47.82
N GLY A 445 24.01 -8.44 47.22
CA GLY A 445 25.23 -9.04 47.80
C GLY A 445 25.32 -10.57 47.74
N GLY A 446 24.50 -11.25 46.94
CA GLY A 446 24.69 -12.68 46.64
C GLY A 446 24.19 -13.70 47.69
N GLN A 447 23.09 -13.44 48.39
CA GLN A 447 22.37 -14.48 49.14
C GLN A 447 21.08 -14.89 48.41
N LEU A 448 21.05 -16.15 47.95
CA LEU A 448 19.81 -16.87 47.66
C LEU A 448 19.39 -17.53 48.97
N ASP A 449 18.49 -16.89 49.73
CA ASP A 449 17.78 -17.60 50.79
C ASP A 449 16.81 -18.59 50.15
N GLY A 450 17.06 -19.87 50.40
CA GLY A 450 16.15 -20.95 50.06
C GLY A 450 14.89 -20.86 50.90
N HIS A 451 13.88 -20.16 50.40
CA HIS A 451 12.50 -20.37 50.83
C HIS A 451 11.62 -20.63 49.60
N GLN A 452 11.16 -21.88 49.52
CA GLN A 452 9.96 -22.22 48.78
C GLN A 452 8.81 -21.38 49.35
N THR A 453 8.27 -20.48 48.55
CA THR A 453 6.91 -20.00 48.73
C THR A 453 6.15 -20.39 47.47
N GLU A 454 5.23 -21.32 47.63
CA GLU A 454 4.24 -21.71 46.63
C GLU A 454 3.51 -20.48 46.08
N PRO A 455 3.13 -20.48 44.79
CA PRO A 455 2.31 -19.41 44.24
C PRO A 455 0.89 -19.47 44.80
N ASP A 456 0.44 -18.37 45.39
CA ASP A 456 -0.95 -18.13 45.81
C ASP A 456 -1.87 -18.16 44.58
N VAL A 457 -2.69 -19.22 44.50
CA VAL A 457 -3.75 -19.39 43.50
C VAL A 457 -5.08 -19.04 44.14
N SER A 458 -5.33 -17.75 44.37
CA SER A 458 -6.66 -17.26 44.78
C SER A 458 -7.15 -16.19 43.80
N GLY A 459 -7.71 -16.65 42.67
CA GLY A 459 -8.28 -15.76 41.66
C GLY A 459 -8.86 -16.45 40.44
N VAL A 460 -9.53 -17.59 40.59
CA VAL A 460 -10.31 -18.21 39.50
C VAL A 460 -11.74 -18.45 39.96
N ALA A 461 -12.66 -17.74 39.31
CA ALA A 461 -14.10 -17.85 39.49
C ALA A 461 -14.57 -19.30 39.25
N THR A 462 -15.31 -19.84 40.22
CA THR A 462 -15.88 -21.17 40.19
C THR A 462 -17.10 -21.21 39.26
N ILE A 463 -16.99 -21.91 38.14
CA ILE A 463 -18.14 -22.40 37.37
C ILE A 463 -18.62 -23.69 38.06
N ARG A 464 -19.81 -23.65 38.67
CA ARG A 464 -20.49 -24.84 39.22
C ARG A 464 -21.02 -25.69 38.06
N THR A 465 -20.60 -26.95 38.02
CA THR A 465 -21.24 -28.01 37.23
C THR A 465 -21.90 -29.00 38.20
N ASP A 466 -23.21 -28.86 38.39
CA ASP A 466 -24.01 -29.93 39.00
C ASP A 466 -24.20 -31.05 37.97
N ARG A 467 -23.64 -32.22 38.27
CA ARG A 467 -24.03 -33.50 37.67
C ARG A 467 -24.53 -34.39 38.80
N THR A 468 -25.82 -34.72 38.77
CA THR A 468 -26.38 -35.88 39.47
C THR A 468 -26.76 -36.93 38.41
N PRO A 469 -26.38 -38.20 38.56
CA PRO A 469 -26.84 -39.31 37.71
C PRO A 469 -28.09 -39.99 38.32
N PRO A 470 -28.75 -40.92 37.61
CA PRO A 470 -30.18 -41.20 37.74
C PRO A 470 -30.52 -42.17 38.87
N ILE A 471 -31.68 -41.97 39.51
CA ILE A 471 -32.90 -42.80 39.49
C ILE A 471 -34.06 -41.91 39.94
#